data_AF-A0A7J4MBI8-F1
#
_entry.id   AF-A0A7J4MBI8-F1
#
_cell.length_a   1.000
_cell.length_b   1.000
_cell.length_c   1.000
_cell.angle_alpha   90.00
_cell.angle_beta   90.00
_cell.angle_gamma   90.00
#
_symmetry.space_group_name_H-M   'P 1'
#
loop_
_entity.id
_entity.type
_entity.pdbx_description
1 polymer ?
#
loop_
_entity_poly.entity_id
_entity_poly.type
_entity_poly.pdbx_seq_one_letter_code
_entity_poly.pdbx_strand_id
1 'polypeptide(L)'
;MTSSGGHVRCLLGGTFDRLHDGHRDLLKAGLQAASHLEVHVTTDAMALSKDRRIQPMEDRMAAVEAALREVREFGWSLHLLKDAFGPAPTHTTADALVVSPETRTGGEAINRKRSEGGLEPLSLIEVPHRLNATGTILSSTAIRNGSMDTTGAPWIRTPWRTAVMAMSHAAEAHLKTPSGTPYPGPEEAPEVAMAAMLDDLTDLNGPLIAVGDVTARVMLELEVTPDLALIDGQTKRMALDKEEEVDLGAFPLRMDTASPPGVLTPELLHALEQALRADAPCVLVVDGEEDMAPLYLHLLAPLGTAIAFGMPGQGLMLQRTTLAMKERCRTILDAFEVR
;
A
#
# COMPACT_ATOMS: atom_id res chain seq x y z
N MET A 1 -9.82 25.27 -25.88
CA MET A 1 -9.09 26.37 -25.21
C MET A 1 -7.61 26.12 -25.40
N THR A 2 -6.94 27.03 -26.11
CA THR A 2 -5.56 26.96 -26.55
C THR A 2 -4.58 27.00 -25.37
N SER A 3 -3.54 26.17 -25.41
CA SER A 3 -2.47 26.06 -24.40
C SER A 3 -1.80 27.42 -24.17
N SER A 4 -1.70 27.84 -22.91
CA SER A 4 -0.99 29.05 -22.50
C SER A 4 0.52 28.82 -22.29
N GLY A 5 1.00 27.57 -22.35
CA GLY A 5 2.43 27.28 -22.42
C GLY A 5 2.92 27.28 -23.86
N GLY A 6 3.91 28.12 -24.15
CA GLY A 6 4.43 28.36 -25.50
C GLY A 6 5.22 27.21 -26.14
N HIS A 7 5.14 25.98 -25.62
CA HIS A 7 5.88 24.83 -26.15
C HIS A 7 5.04 23.97 -27.10
N VAL A 8 5.71 23.33 -28.05
CA VAL A 8 5.07 22.43 -29.01
C VAL A 8 4.96 21.03 -28.43
N ARG A 9 6.05 20.46 -27.91
CA ARG A 9 6.13 19.06 -27.48
C ARG A 9 6.94 18.91 -26.20
N CYS A 10 6.23 18.59 -25.12
CA CYS A 10 6.80 18.36 -23.82
C CYS A 10 6.95 16.86 -23.55
N LEU A 11 8.07 16.48 -22.92
CA LEU A 11 8.31 15.13 -22.44
C LEU A 11 8.08 15.05 -20.93
N LEU A 12 7.58 13.92 -20.44
CA LEU A 12 7.50 13.60 -19.02
C LEU A 12 7.83 12.11 -18.84
N GLY A 13 8.84 11.80 -18.03
CA GLY A 13 9.23 10.43 -17.70
C GLY A 13 8.93 10.08 -16.25
N GLY A 14 8.48 8.86 -15.98
CA GLY A 14 8.21 8.42 -14.61
C GLY A 14 7.82 6.96 -14.49
N THR A 15 7.84 6.45 -13.25
CA THR A 15 7.32 5.11 -12.96
C THR A 15 5.80 5.13 -12.83
N PHE A 16 5.23 6.18 -12.23
CA PHE A 16 3.77 6.35 -12.04
C PHE A 16 3.12 5.21 -11.24
N ASP A 17 3.86 4.61 -10.32
CA ASP A 17 3.30 3.63 -9.38
C ASP A 17 2.25 4.28 -8.48
N ARG A 18 1.10 3.63 -8.29
CA ARG A 18 -0.02 4.13 -7.47
C ARG A 18 -0.32 5.59 -7.78
N LEU A 19 -0.71 5.87 -9.03
CA LEU A 19 -0.89 7.23 -9.55
C LEU A 19 -1.63 8.13 -8.54
N HIS A 20 -0.90 9.08 -7.97
CA HIS A 20 -1.34 9.94 -6.88
C HIS A 20 -1.35 11.41 -7.33
N ASP A 21 -1.87 12.30 -6.48
CA ASP A 21 -2.08 13.71 -6.85
C ASP A 21 -0.80 14.44 -7.25
N GLY A 22 0.35 14.10 -6.65
CA GLY A 22 1.66 14.59 -7.11
C GLY A 22 2.00 14.22 -8.57
N HIS A 23 1.69 13.00 -9.02
CA HIS A 23 1.83 12.64 -10.44
C HIS A 23 0.83 13.40 -11.32
N ARG A 24 -0.41 13.59 -10.82
CA ARG A 24 -1.43 14.35 -11.54
C ARG A 24 -1.01 15.81 -11.74
N ASP A 25 -0.27 16.40 -10.81
CA ASP A 25 0.29 17.75 -10.96
C ASP A 25 1.34 17.81 -12.08
N LEU A 26 2.24 16.83 -12.17
CA LEU A 26 3.21 16.70 -13.27
C LEU A 26 2.52 16.58 -14.64
N LEU A 27 1.51 15.73 -14.73
CA LEU A 27 0.73 15.53 -15.97
C LEU A 27 0.01 16.81 -16.38
N LYS A 28 -0.64 17.49 -15.43
CA LYS A 28 -1.33 18.76 -15.67
C LYS A 28 -0.37 19.86 -16.13
N ALA A 29 0.80 19.98 -15.49
CA ALA A 29 1.82 20.94 -15.86
C ALA A 29 2.29 20.72 -17.31
N GLY A 30 2.59 19.47 -17.68
CA GLY A 30 2.98 19.11 -19.05
C GLY A 30 1.90 19.44 -20.10
N LEU A 31 0.63 19.13 -19.80
CA LEU A 31 -0.50 19.43 -20.68
C LEU A 31 -0.78 20.93 -20.83
N GLN A 32 -0.55 21.72 -19.78
CA GLN A 32 -0.69 23.18 -19.82
C GLN A 32 0.48 23.84 -20.57
N ALA A 33 1.67 23.28 -20.41
CA ALA A 33 2.90 23.81 -20.96
C ALA A 33 3.04 23.63 -22.47
N ALA A 34 2.45 22.58 -23.05
CA ALA A 34 2.64 22.23 -24.45
C ALA A 34 1.38 21.82 -25.19
N SER A 35 1.41 22.01 -26.51
CA SER A 35 0.35 21.50 -27.39
C SER A 35 0.27 19.97 -27.40
N HIS A 36 1.41 19.26 -27.30
CA HIS A 36 1.48 17.81 -27.19
C HIS A 36 2.35 17.35 -26.01
N LEU A 37 1.85 16.43 -25.18
CA LEU A 37 2.60 15.82 -24.07
C LEU A 37 2.92 14.36 -24.36
N GLU A 38 4.19 13.98 -24.33
CA GLU A 38 4.61 12.59 -24.37
C GLU A 38 4.94 12.09 -22.96
N VAL A 39 4.22 11.07 -22.50
CA VAL A 39 4.47 10.47 -21.19
C VAL A 39 5.15 9.12 -21.38
N HIS A 40 6.33 8.98 -20.81
CA HIS A 40 7.16 7.79 -20.88
C HIS A 40 7.12 7.04 -19.54
N VAL A 41 6.51 5.86 -19.55
CA VAL A 41 6.30 5.02 -18.36
C VAL A 41 7.36 3.94 -18.29
N THR A 42 8.06 3.80 -17.16
CA THR A 42 9.12 2.77 -17.00
C THR A 42 8.61 1.36 -17.22
N THR A 43 9.43 0.50 -17.85
CA THR A 43 9.17 -0.94 -17.95
C THR A 43 9.15 -1.62 -16.57
N ASP A 44 8.60 -2.83 -16.49
CA ASP A 44 8.60 -3.60 -15.24
C ASP A 44 9.98 -3.99 -14.77
N ALA A 45 10.91 -4.28 -15.68
CA ALA A 45 12.32 -4.52 -15.32
C ALA A 45 12.94 -3.33 -14.57
N MET A 46 12.67 -2.10 -15.03
CA MET A 46 13.13 -0.89 -14.36
C MET A 46 12.38 -0.60 -13.06
N ALA A 47 11.07 -0.88 -13.02
CA ALA A 47 10.23 -0.62 -11.85
C ALA A 47 10.54 -1.59 -10.71
N LEU A 48 10.52 -2.89 -10.99
CA LEU A 48 10.69 -3.96 -9.99
C LEU A 48 12.11 -4.03 -9.42
N SER A 49 13.12 -3.50 -10.13
CA SER A 49 14.46 -3.32 -9.56
C SER A 49 14.52 -2.29 -8.43
N LYS A 50 13.52 -1.40 -8.31
CA LYS A 50 13.41 -0.42 -7.22
C LYS A 50 12.60 -0.95 -6.04
N ASP A 51 11.47 -1.60 -6.32
CA ASP A 51 10.56 -2.15 -5.30
C ASP A 51 9.64 -3.20 -5.96
N ARG A 52 9.59 -4.42 -5.40
CA ARG A 52 8.80 -5.54 -5.93
C ARG A 52 7.29 -5.30 -5.85
N ARG A 53 6.83 -4.35 -5.03
CA ARG A 53 5.41 -4.01 -4.84
C ARG A 53 4.87 -3.04 -5.89
N ILE A 54 5.73 -2.52 -6.79
CA ILE A 54 5.29 -1.60 -7.84
C ILE A 54 4.32 -2.31 -8.79
N GLN A 55 3.27 -1.60 -9.18
CA GLN A 55 2.25 -2.14 -10.09
C GLN A 55 2.84 -2.58 -11.44
N PRO A 56 2.22 -3.58 -12.10
CA PRO A 56 2.54 -3.93 -13.49
C PRO A 56 2.46 -2.71 -14.42
N MET A 57 3.25 -2.74 -15.49
CA MET A 57 3.33 -1.67 -16.48
C MET A 57 1.97 -1.31 -17.07
N GLU A 58 1.17 -2.33 -17.37
CA GLU A 58 -0.16 -2.17 -17.95
C GLU A 58 -1.08 -1.34 -17.04
N ASP A 59 -1.14 -1.68 -15.75
CA ASP A 59 -1.90 -0.92 -14.75
C ASP A 59 -1.44 0.53 -14.65
N ARG A 60 -0.11 0.76 -14.66
CA ARG A 60 0.48 2.10 -14.56
C ARG A 60 0.15 2.93 -15.79
N MET A 61 0.28 2.35 -16.98
CA MET A 61 -0.08 3.02 -18.24
C MET A 61 -1.58 3.33 -18.30
N ALA A 62 -2.44 2.39 -17.91
CA ALA A 62 -3.89 2.58 -17.85
C ALA A 62 -4.28 3.71 -16.87
N ALA A 63 -3.65 3.77 -15.69
CA ALA A 63 -3.88 4.83 -14.72
C ALA A 63 -3.45 6.21 -15.27
N VAL A 64 -2.27 6.30 -15.90
CA VAL A 64 -1.80 7.54 -16.54
C VAL A 64 -2.75 7.95 -17.67
N GLU A 65 -3.19 7.01 -18.50
CA GLU A 65 -4.14 7.29 -19.59
C GLU A 65 -5.45 7.88 -19.06
N ALA A 66 -6.03 7.25 -18.03
CA ALA A 66 -7.24 7.74 -17.40
C ALA A 66 -7.07 9.18 -16.86
N ALA A 67 -5.94 9.45 -16.19
CA ALA A 67 -5.66 10.79 -15.66
C ALA A 67 -5.42 11.85 -16.73
N LEU A 68 -4.81 11.48 -17.88
CA LEU A 68 -4.67 12.40 -19.02
C LEU A 68 -6.04 12.74 -19.63
N ARG A 69 -6.89 11.72 -19.81
CA ARG A 69 -8.26 11.89 -20.35
C ARG A 69 -9.15 12.77 -19.47
N GLU A 70 -8.98 12.73 -18.15
CA GLU A 70 -9.68 13.64 -17.23
C GLU A 70 -9.36 15.13 -17.48
N VAL A 71 -8.18 15.44 -18.03
CA VAL A 71 -7.73 16.81 -18.28
C VAL A 71 -7.99 17.25 -19.72
N ARG A 72 -7.64 16.41 -20.71
CA ARG A 72 -7.84 16.69 -22.14
C ARG A 72 -7.94 15.41 -22.96
N GLU A 73 -8.87 15.39 -23.91
CA GLU A 73 -9.15 14.21 -24.75
C GLU A 73 -7.98 13.84 -25.69
N PHE A 74 -7.31 14.83 -26.29
CA PHE A 74 -6.23 14.63 -27.27
C PHE A 74 -4.95 15.41 -26.91
N GLY A 75 -3.92 15.32 -27.75
CA GLY A 75 -2.66 16.05 -27.59
C GLY A 75 -1.76 15.44 -26.52
N TRP A 76 -1.84 14.13 -26.33
CA TRP A 76 -0.89 13.39 -25.52
C TRP A 76 -0.67 12.01 -26.14
N SER A 77 0.42 11.36 -25.74
CA SER A 77 0.74 9.99 -26.15
C SER A 77 1.50 9.26 -25.04
N LEU A 78 1.26 7.96 -24.91
CA LEU A 78 1.94 7.10 -23.95
C LEU A 78 2.99 6.23 -24.63
N HIS A 79 4.15 6.14 -23.98
CA HIS A 79 5.30 5.42 -24.50
C HIS A 79 6.00 4.66 -23.37
N LEU A 80 6.83 3.69 -23.77
CA LEU A 80 7.68 2.97 -22.82
C LEU A 80 8.99 3.72 -22.59
N LEU A 81 9.40 3.78 -21.33
CA LEU A 81 10.72 4.22 -20.90
C LEU A 81 11.58 2.98 -20.61
N LYS A 82 12.56 2.71 -21.46
CA LYS A 82 13.39 1.50 -21.42
C LYS A 82 14.76 1.72 -20.76
N ASP A 83 15.13 2.97 -20.52
CA ASP A 83 16.38 3.38 -19.87
C ASP A 83 16.17 4.70 -19.10
N ALA A 84 17.22 5.19 -18.43
CA ALA A 84 17.13 6.36 -17.56
C ALA A 84 16.81 7.68 -18.27
N PHE A 85 17.05 7.80 -19.58
CA PHE A 85 16.90 9.04 -20.34
C PHE A 85 15.79 8.98 -21.39
N GLY A 86 15.45 7.78 -21.86
CA GLY A 86 14.47 7.58 -22.93
C GLY A 86 14.87 8.33 -24.21
N PRO A 87 13.91 8.84 -24.98
CA PRO A 87 14.24 9.53 -26.23
C PRO A 87 14.78 10.95 -26.00
N ALA A 88 14.67 11.51 -24.78
CA ALA A 88 14.91 12.92 -24.52
C ALA A 88 16.26 13.47 -25.03
N PRO A 89 17.40 12.74 -24.93
CA PRO A 89 18.68 13.21 -25.45
C PRO A 89 18.74 13.37 -26.97
N THR A 90 17.91 12.64 -27.72
CA THR A 90 17.93 12.59 -29.19
C THR A 90 16.61 13.04 -29.84
N HIS A 91 15.59 13.39 -29.04
CA HIS A 91 14.27 13.76 -29.52
C HIS A 91 14.31 15.15 -30.17
N THR A 92 14.35 15.20 -31.51
CA THR A 92 14.62 16.42 -32.29
C THR A 92 13.48 17.44 -32.29
N THR A 93 12.24 17.00 -32.02
CA THR A 93 11.05 17.87 -32.03
C THR A 93 10.55 18.24 -30.63
N ALA A 94 11.20 17.75 -29.57
CA ALA A 94 10.84 18.11 -28.20
C ALA A 94 11.53 19.41 -27.80
N ASP A 95 10.79 20.28 -27.12
CA ASP A 95 11.24 21.61 -26.69
C ASP A 95 11.06 21.86 -25.18
N ALA A 96 10.40 20.96 -24.46
CA ALA A 96 10.26 21.01 -23.00
C ALA A 96 10.36 19.64 -22.33
N LEU A 97 10.72 19.63 -21.05
CA LEU A 97 10.76 18.45 -20.18
C LEU A 97 10.19 18.81 -18.80
N VAL A 98 9.15 18.09 -18.38
CA VAL A 98 8.65 18.19 -17.00
C VAL A 98 9.60 17.44 -16.07
N VAL A 99 9.98 18.08 -14.97
CA VAL A 99 10.81 17.49 -13.91
C VAL A 99 10.21 17.79 -12.53
N SER A 100 10.45 16.90 -11.58
CA SER A 100 10.35 17.19 -10.14
C SER A 100 11.68 17.70 -9.59
N PRO A 101 11.71 18.27 -8.38
CA PRO A 101 12.96 18.55 -7.67
C PRO A 101 13.96 17.39 -7.67
N GLU A 102 13.54 16.12 -7.49
CA GLU A 102 14.50 15.00 -7.51
C GLU A 102 14.99 14.64 -8.92
N THR A 103 14.21 14.93 -9.96
CA THR A 103 14.57 14.57 -11.36
C THR A 103 15.20 15.72 -12.13
N ARG A 104 15.32 16.92 -11.52
CA ARG A 104 15.95 18.10 -12.13
C ARG A 104 17.38 17.86 -12.60
N THR A 105 18.21 17.21 -11.79
CA THR A 105 19.60 16.87 -12.15
C THR A 105 19.66 15.91 -13.35
N GLY A 106 18.68 15.03 -13.48
CA GLY A 106 18.48 14.17 -14.65
C GLY A 106 18.14 15.00 -15.90
N GLY A 107 17.25 15.99 -15.78
CA GLY A 107 16.94 16.94 -16.85
C GLY A 107 18.16 17.75 -17.31
N GLU A 108 18.99 18.21 -16.37
CA GLU A 108 20.25 18.88 -16.69
C GLU A 108 21.25 17.95 -17.41
N ALA A 109 21.31 16.68 -17.00
CA ALA A 109 22.12 15.67 -17.69
C ALA A 109 21.62 15.39 -19.13
N ILE A 110 20.30 15.37 -19.34
CA ILE A 110 19.70 15.29 -20.67
C ILE A 110 20.13 16.49 -21.51
N ASN A 111 20.05 17.71 -20.97
CA ASN A 111 20.45 18.91 -21.71
C ASN A 111 21.93 18.93 -22.09
N ARG A 112 22.84 18.44 -21.23
CA ARG A 112 24.25 18.26 -21.61
C ARG A 112 24.41 17.31 -22.80
N LYS A 113 23.77 16.14 -22.76
CA LYS A 113 23.79 15.16 -23.87
C LYS A 113 23.19 15.73 -25.16
N ARG A 114 22.13 16.54 -25.07
CA ARG A 114 21.53 17.22 -26.22
C ARG A 114 22.51 18.20 -26.86
N SER A 115 23.17 19.05 -26.07
CA SER A 115 24.15 20.00 -26.58
C SER A 115 25.37 19.30 -27.21
N GLU A 116 25.87 18.21 -26.62
CA GLU A 116 26.91 17.36 -27.21
C GLU A 116 26.47 16.75 -28.55
N GLY A 117 25.18 16.42 -28.69
CA GLY A 117 24.56 15.92 -29.92
C GLY A 117 24.08 17.00 -30.90
N GLY A 118 24.36 18.28 -30.64
CA GLY A 118 23.96 19.40 -31.52
C GLY A 118 22.47 19.77 -31.47
N LEU A 119 21.76 19.38 -30.41
CA LEU A 119 20.37 19.74 -30.16
C LEU A 119 20.27 20.86 -29.11
N GLU A 120 19.28 21.73 -29.29
CA GLU A 120 18.94 22.77 -28.32
C GLU A 120 18.50 22.15 -26.98
N PRO A 121 18.91 22.72 -25.83
CA PRO A 121 18.42 22.29 -24.52
C PRO A 121 16.89 22.36 -24.41
N LEU A 122 16.29 21.41 -23.69
CA LEU A 122 14.87 21.43 -23.33
C LEU A 122 14.62 22.48 -22.24
N SER A 123 13.51 23.21 -22.35
CA SER A 123 12.97 24.02 -21.26
C SER A 123 12.53 23.10 -20.11
N LEU A 124 13.18 23.22 -18.95
CA LEU A 124 12.86 22.41 -17.77
C LEU A 124 11.69 23.03 -17.02
N ILE A 125 10.59 22.29 -16.94
CA ILE A 125 9.37 22.69 -16.24
C ILE A 125 9.36 21.98 -14.91
N GLU A 126 9.86 22.66 -13.89
CA GLU A 126 9.95 22.09 -12.54
C GLU A 126 8.62 22.21 -11.79
N VAL A 127 8.09 21.07 -11.35
CA VAL A 127 6.86 20.99 -10.56
C VAL A 127 7.23 20.57 -9.13
N PRO A 128 6.93 21.38 -8.11
CA PRO A 128 7.27 21.06 -6.73
C PRO A 128 6.49 19.85 -6.23
N HIS A 129 7.02 19.18 -5.21
CA HIS A 129 6.28 18.11 -4.54
C HIS A 129 5.00 18.61 -3.91
N ARG A 130 3.93 17.86 -4.15
CA ARG A 130 2.74 17.95 -3.32
C ARG A 130 3.07 17.44 -1.92
N LEU A 131 2.78 18.26 -0.93
CA LEU A 131 2.87 17.88 0.48
C LEU A 131 1.49 17.44 0.97
N ASN A 132 1.47 16.51 1.92
CA ASN A 132 0.25 16.19 2.66
C ASN A 132 0.01 17.19 3.82
N ALA A 133 -1.09 16.98 4.56
CA ALA A 133 -1.47 17.84 5.69
C ALA A 133 -0.41 17.91 6.80
N THR A 134 0.49 16.93 6.90
CA THR A 134 1.58 16.90 7.90
C THR A 134 2.91 17.45 7.35
N GLY A 135 2.92 18.01 6.14
CA GLY A 135 4.11 18.58 5.52
C GLY A 135 5.09 17.56 4.91
N THR A 136 4.73 16.28 4.88
CA THR A 136 5.53 15.23 4.24
C THR A 136 5.18 15.10 2.75
N ILE A 137 6.15 14.70 1.93
CA ILE A 137 5.98 14.55 0.49
C ILE A 137 5.00 13.41 0.19
N LEU A 138 3.99 13.69 -0.65
CA LEU A 138 3.14 12.67 -1.24
C LEU A 138 3.96 11.86 -2.26
N SER A 139 4.18 10.58 -1.95
CA SER A 139 4.99 9.68 -2.78
C SER A 139 4.40 8.27 -2.84
N SER A 140 4.64 7.57 -3.94
CA SER A 140 4.27 6.15 -4.10
C SER A 140 4.84 5.28 -2.99
N THR A 141 6.06 5.56 -2.51
CA THR A 141 6.66 4.80 -1.40
C THR A 141 5.86 4.94 -0.11
N ALA A 142 5.42 6.14 0.24
CA ALA A 142 4.60 6.36 1.43
C ALA A 142 3.21 5.68 1.30
N ILE A 143 2.64 5.67 0.09
CA ILE A 143 1.40 4.95 -0.21
C ILE A 143 1.59 3.44 -0.06
N ARG A 144 2.66 2.88 -0.66
CA ARG A 144 2.99 1.45 -0.55
C ARG A 144 3.26 1.03 0.88
N ASN A 145 3.85 1.89 1.70
CA ASN A 145 4.11 1.61 3.11
C ASN A 145 2.87 1.84 4.01
N GLY A 146 1.70 2.16 3.44
CA GLY A 146 0.46 2.29 4.20
C GLY A 146 0.35 3.57 5.02
N SER A 147 1.23 4.57 4.80
CA SER A 147 1.22 5.82 5.58
C SER A 147 0.16 6.81 5.11
N MET A 148 -0.24 6.76 3.84
CA MET A 148 -1.23 7.67 3.25
C MET A 148 -1.92 7.05 2.02
N ASP A 149 -3.02 7.65 1.60
CA ASP A 149 -3.71 7.32 0.35
C ASP A 149 -3.17 8.14 -0.85
N THR A 150 -3.76 7.94 -2.03
CA THR A 150 -3.34 8.59 -3.30
C THR A 150 -3.59 10.10 -3.34
N THR A 151 -4.37 10.64 -2.40
CA THR A 151 -4.57 12.09 -2.23
C THR A 151 -3.59 12.70 -1.21
N GLY A 152 -2.91 11.83 -0.45
CA GLY A 152 -2.03 12.20 0.66
C GLY A 152 -2.72 12.25 2.02
N ALA A 153 -3.99 11.88 2.12
CA ALA A 153 -4.66 11.77 3.41
C ALA A 153 -4.15 10.54 4.18
N PRO A 154 -3.96 10.63 5.51
CA PRO A 154 -3.56 9.48 6.31
C PRO A 154 -4.69 8.43 6.36
N TRP A 155 -4.33 7.15 6.38
CA TRP A 155 -5.31 6.06 6.51
C TRP A 155 -6.00 6.05 7.87
N ILE A 156 -5.26 6.37 8.92
CA ILE A 156 -5.77 6.51 10.28
C ILE A 156 -6.19 7.96 10.51
N ARG A 157 -7.47 8.18 10.81
CA ARG A 157 -8.01 9.50 11.14
C ARG A 157 -7.73 9.87 12.58
N THR A 158 -7.64 11.18 12.85
CA THR A 158 -7.35 11.72 14.19
C THR A 158 -8.27 11.21 15.30
N PRO A 159 -9.61 11.13 15.13
CA PRO A 159 -10.49 10.66 16.20
C PRO A 159 -10.12 9.26 16.72
N TRP A 160 -9.72 8.35 15.82
CA TRP A 160 -9.36 6.97 16.14
C TRP A 160 -8.06 6.86 16.95
N ARG A 161 -7.23 7.91 16.96
CA ARG A 161 -6.02 7.98 17.77
C ARG A 161 -6.28 8.44 19.20
N THR A 162 -7.47 8.98 19.47
CA THR A 162 -7.75 9.67 20.74
C THR A 162 -8.98 9.17 21.47
N ALA A 163 -9.87 8.46 20.78
CA ALA A 163 -11.12 8.00 21.34
C ALA A 163 -11.32 6.50 21.14
N VAL A 164 -12.13 5.91 22.01
CA VAL A 164 -12.54 4.51 21.90
C VAL A 164 -13.66 4.41 20.88
N MET A 165 -13.48 3.56 19.89
CA MET A 165 -14.45 3.34 18.82
C MET A 165 -15.28 2.10 19.13
N ALA A 166 -16.59 2.25 19.24
CA ALA A 166 -17.50 1.14 19.50
C ALA A 166 -18.23 0.70 18.24
N MET A 167 -18.43 -0.61 18.12
CA MET A 167 -19.20 -1.21 17.03
C MET A 167 -20.63 -0.66 17.00
N SER A 168 -21.04 -0.10 15.86
CA SER A 168 -22.44 0.23 15.57
C SER A 168 -23.11 -0.91 14.78
N HIS A 169 -24.45 -0.87 14.70
CA HIS A 169 -25.18 -1.84 13.87
C HIS A 169 -24.82 -1.72 12.37
N ALA A 170 -24.49 -0.52 11.90
CA ALA A 170 -24.05 -0.29 10.53
C ALA A 170 -22.67 -0.92 10.27
N ALA A 171 -21.73 -0.78 11.21
CA ALA A 171 -20.42 -1.41 11.14
C ALA A 171 -20.51 -2.94 11.13
N GLU A 172 -21.34 -3.51 12.01
CA GLU A 172 -21.58 -4.96 12.10
C GLU A 172 -22.09 -5.54 10.77
N ALA A 173 -23.00 -4.84 10.08
CA ALA A 173 -23.52 -5.26 8.79
C ALA A 173 -22.44 -5.36 7.71
N HIS A 174 -21.45 -4.45 7.73
CA HIS A 174 -20.32 -4.52 6.80
C HIS A 174 -19.39 -5.71 7.08
N LEU A 175 -19.19 -6.06 8.35
CA LEU A 175 -18.32 -7.17 8.76
C LEU A 175 -18.90 -8.54 8.40
N LYS A 176 -20.22 -8.68 8.31
CA LYS A 176 -20.90 -9.93 7.88
C LYS A 176 -20.62 -10.32 6.44
N THR A 177 -20.06 -9.41 5.63
CA THR A 177 -19.60 -9.74 4.28
C THR A 177 -18.15 -10.23 4.37
N PRO A 178 -17.89 -11.55 4.27
CA PRO A 178 -16.52 -12.04 4.31
C PRO A 178 -15.74 -11.47 3.13
N SER A 179 -14.50 -11.10 3.40
CA SER A 179 -13.55 -10.66 2.38
C SER A 179 -12.28 -11.48 2.54
N GLY A 180 -11.83 -12.10 1.47
CA GLY A 180 -10.59 -12.85 1.42
C GLY A 180 -10.71 -14.09 0.54
N THR A 181 -9.60 -14.79 0.43
CA THR A 181 -9.54 -16.10 -0.18
C THR A 181 -9.73 -17.14 0.94
N PRO A 182 -10.81 -17.95 0.90
CA PRO A 182 -11.02 -19.00 1.89
C PRO A 182 -10.12 -20.21 1.57
N TYR A 183 -9.55 -20.78 2.62
CA TYR A 183 -8.81 -22.03 2.61
C TYR A 183 -9.54 -23.04 3.49
N PRO A 184 -10.37 -23.91 2.91
CA PRO A 184 -11.17 -24.85 3.68
C PRO A 184 -10.30 -25.94 4.29
N GLY A 185 -10.61 -26.31 5.53
CA GLY A 185 -9.95 -27.43 6.23
C GLY A 185 -10.82 -27.95 7.36
N PRO A 186 -10.62 -29.21 7.80
CA PRO A 186 -11.29 -29.74 8.98
C PRO A 186 -10.88 -28.96 10.23
N GLU A 187 -11.83 -28.73 11.14
CA GLU A 187 -11.56 -28.03 12.41
C GLU A 187 -10.55 -28.77 13.29
N GLU A 188 -10.57 -30.10 13.23
CA GLU A 188 -9.64 -31.00 13.94
C GLU A 188 -8.25 -31.08 13.27
N ALA A 189 -8.08 -30.51 12.07
CA ALA A 189 -6.85 -30.57 11.27
C ALA A 189 -6.57 -29.23 10.55
N PRO A 190 -6.37 -28.13 11.30
CA PRO A 190 -6.16 -26.79 10.75
C PRO A 190 -4.91 -26.68 9.86
N GLU A 191 -3.93 -27.57 10.03
CA GLU A 191 -2.71 -27.64 9.22
C GLU A 191 -2.99 -27.89 7.73
N VAL A 192 -4.11 -28.53 7.39
CA VAL A 192 -4.51 -28.77 6.00
C VAL A 192 -4.82 -27.46 5.28
N ALA A 193 -5.60 -26.59 5.92
CA ALA A 193 -5.91 -25.27 5.38
C ALA A 193 -4.66 -24.38 5.34
N MET A 194 -3.82 -24.46 6.39
CA MET A 194 -2.60 -23.66 6.49
C MET A 194 -1.59 -24.00 5.40
N ALA A 195 -1.34 -25.29 5.16
CA ALA A 195 -0.42 -25.74 4.11
C ALA A 195 -0.86 -25.23 2.72
N ALA A 196 -2.15 -25.37 2.40
CA ALA A 196 -2.71 -24.87 1.14
C ALA A 196 -2.55 -23.35 0.99
N MET A 197 -2.73 -22.60 2.09
CA MET A 197 -2.54 -21.15 2.09
C MET A 197 -1.06 -20.77 1.91
N LEU A 198 -0.14 -21.44 2.61
CA LEU A 198 1.29 -21.16 2.53
C LEU A 198 1.86 -21.46 1.13
N ASP A 199 1.39 -22.51 0.46
CA ASP A 199 1.76 -22.81 -0.93
C ASP A 199 1.39 -21.68 -1.90
N ASP A 200 0.25 -21.02 -1.68
CA ASP A 200 -0.21 -19.86 -2.47
C ASP A 200 0.53 -18.54 -2.13
N LEU A 201 1.32 -18.52 -1.04
CA LEU A 201 2.06 -17.34 -0.60
C LEU A 201 3.49 -17.24 -1.16
N THR A 202 3.89 -18.14 -2.06
CA THR A 202 5.25 -18.22 -2.65
C THR A 202 5.81 -16.90 -3.21
N ASP A 203 4.97 -15.95 -3.62
CA ASP A 203 5.35 -14.60 -4.05
C ASP A 203 4.81 -13.50 -3.10
N LEU A 204 5.20 -13.54 -1.84
CA LEU A 204 4.82 -12.53 -0.86
C LEU A 204 5.60 -11.22 -1.07
N ASN A 205 4.86 -10.12 -1.22
CA ASN A 205 5.39 -8.78 -1.42
C ASN A 205 5.15 -7.86 -0.21
N GLY A 206 5.08 -8.43 1.00
CA GLY A 206 4.84 -7.70 2.25
C GLY A 206 4.92 -8.63 3.46
N PRO A 207 4.62 -8.12 4.67
CA PRO A 207 4.58 -8.95 5.87
C PRO A 207 3.51 -10.04 5.84
N LEU A 208 3.77 -11.16 6.52
CA LEU A 208 2.80 -12.20 6.87
C LEU A 208 2.34 -11.99 8.31
N ILE A 209 1.03 -11.86 8.50
CA ILE A 209 0.41 -11.60 9.80
C ILE A 209 -0.56 -12.74 10.13
N ALA A 210 -0.40 -13.35 11.30
CA ALA A 210 -1.33 -14.31 11.87
C ALA A 210 -2.22 -13.62 12.90
N VAL A 211 -3.53 -13.82 12.82
CA VAL A 211 -4.49 -13.35 13.82
C VAL A 211 -5.23 -14.55 14.41
N GLY A 212 -5.16 -14.67 15.73
CA GLY A 212 -5.72 -15.77 16.52
C GLY A 212 -4.70 -16.86 16.83
N ASP A 213 -4.82 -17.43 18.04
CA ASP A 213 -3.89 -18.41 18.61
C ASP A 213 -3.68 -19.65 17.72
N VAL A 214 -4.76 -20.27 17.24
CA VAL A 214 -4.67 -21.46 16.35
C VAL A 214 -3.91 -21.13 15.07
N THR A 215 -4.15 -19.95 14.49
CA THR A 215 -3.49 -19.54 13.24
C THR A 215 -2.00 -19.35 13.46
N ALA A 216 -1.62 -18.66 14.54
CA ALA A 216 -0.23 -18.44 14.90
C ALA A 216 0.50 -19.76 15.24
N ARG A 217 -0.11 -20.62 16.07
CA ARG A 217 0.45 -21.92 16.46
C ARG A 217 0.72 -22.80 15.25
N VAL A 218 -0.28 -22.99 14.38
CA VAL A 218 -0.18 -23.89 13.23
C VAL A 218 0.84 -23.39 12.21
N MET A 219 1.02 -22.08 12.05
CA MET A 219 2.13 -21.55 11.25
C MET A 219 3.49 -21.99 11.81
N LEU A 220 3.69 -21.86 13.13
CA LEU A 220 4.94 -22.26 13.79
C LEU A 220 5.20 -23.78 13.71
N GLU A 221 4.16 -24.60 13.84
CA GLU A 221 4.23 -26.07 13.69
C GLU A 221 4.69 -26.47 12.27
N LEU A 222 4.34 -25.67 11.26
CA LEU A 222 4.79 -25.82 9.88
C LEU A 222 6.12 -25.11 9.59
N GLU A 223 6.87 -24.73 10.63
CA GLU A 223 8.16 -24.05 10.57
C GLU A 223 8.11 -22.68 9.86
N VAL A 224 6.95 -22.01 9.88
CA VAL A 224 6.75 -20.66 9.36
C VAL A 224 6.48 -19.69 10.51
N THR A 225 7.41 -18.77 10.76
CA THR A 225 7.20 -17.69 11.73
C THR A 225 6.57 -16.48 11.03
N PRO A 226 5.34 -16.05 11.40
CA PRO A 226 4.77 -14.82 10.86
C PRO A 226 5.56 -13.59 11.34
N ASP A 227 5.60 -12.53 10.55
CA ASP A 227 6.23 -11.26 10.93
C ASP A 227 5.50 -10.60 12.12
N LEU A 228 4.19 -10.80 12.21
CA LEU A 228 3.38 -10.42 13.36
C LEU A 228 2.36 -11.51 13.68
N ALA A 229 2.35 -11.99 14.92
CA ALA A 229 1.25 -12.77 15.48
C ALA A 229 0.44 -11.90 16.44
N LEU A 230 -0.88 -11.86 16.27
CA LEU A 230 -1.81 -11.23 17.19
C LEU A 230 -2.66 -12.32 17.85
N ILE A 231 -2.57 -12.45 19.17
CA ILE A 231 -3.19 -13.54 19.93
C ILE A 231 -3.84 -12.98 21.19
N ASP A 232 -4.88 -13.63 21.70
CA ASP A 232 -5.55 -13.25 22.95
C ASP A 232 -5.36 -14.28 24.08
N GLY A 233 -4.71 -15.42 23.77
CA GLY A 233 -4.49 -16.52 24.70
C GLY A 233 -5.77 -17.29 25.04
N GLN A 234 -6.86 -17.06 24.31
CA GLN A 234 -8.12 -17.75 24.46
C GLN A 234 -8.48 -18.46 23.15
N THR A 235 -8.87 -19.73 23.24
CA THR A 235 -9.77 -20.26 22.23
C THR A 235 -11.01 -20.81 22.91
N LYS A 236 -12.19 -20.33 22.50
CA LYS A 236 -13.51 -20.81 22.95
C LYS A 236 -13.73 -20.85 24.47
N ARG A 237 -13.55 -19.71 25.16
CA ARG A 237 -14.04 -19.48 26.54
C ARG A 237 -13.48 -20.43 27.62
N MET A 238 -12.42 -21.17 27.32
CA MET A 238 -11.64 -21.97 28.26
C MET A 238 -10.15 -21.69 27.98
N ALA A 239 -9.33 -21.64 29.03
CA ALA A 239 -7.87 -21.53 28.85
C ALA A 239 -7.39 -22.72 28.00
N LEU A 240 -6.56 -22.46 26.99
CA LEU A 240 -5.93 -23.47 26.17
C LEU A 240 -5.18 -24.48 27.04
N ASP A 241 -5.18 -25.76 26.65
CA ASP A 241 -4.23 -26.71 27.23
C ASP A 241 -2.81 -26.26 26.85
N LYS A 242 -1.80 -26.55 27.69
CA LYS A 242 -0.41 -26.07 27.48
C LYS A 242 0.19 -26.47 26.12
N GLU A 243 -0.33 -27.53 25.51
CA GLU A 243 0.07 -28.06 24.20
C GLU A 243 -0.61 -27.30 23.04
N GLU A 244 -1.59 -26.46 23.34
CA GLU A 244 -2.31 -25.63 22.39
C GLU A 244 -1.95 -24.14 22.49
N GLU A 245 -1.14 -23.76 23.48
CA GLU A 245 -0.58 -22.42 23.59
C GLU A 245 0.43 -22.13 22.47
N VAL A 246 0.44 -20.90 21.98
CA VAL A 246 1.46 -20.43 21.04
C VAL A 246 2.82 -20.39 21.73
N ASP A 247 3.85 -20.97 21.12
CA ASP A 247 5.23 -20.85 21.62
C ASP A 247 5.73 -19.42 21.45
N LEU A 248 5.56 -18.61 22.51
CA LEU A 248 6.03 -17.22 22.54
C LEU A 248 7.55 -17.12 22.41
N GLY A 249 8.30 -18.19 22.72
CA GLY A 249 9.75 -18.25 22.56
C GLY A 249 10.21 -18.26 21.10
N ALA A 250 9.32 -18.58 20.16
CA ALA A 250 9.58 -18.50 18.73
C ALA A 250 9.71 -17.05 18.22
N PHE A 251 9.22 -16.07 18.99
CA PHE A 251 9.27 -14.66 18.62
C PHE A 251 10.39 -13.93 19.40
N PRO A 252 11.32 -13.23 18.71
CA PRO A 252 12.34 -12.43 19.38
C PRO A 252 11.76 -11.21 20.09
N LEU A 253 10.57 -10.76 19.70
CA LEU A 253 9.90 -9.61 20.29
C LEU A 253 8.51 -9.99 20.78
N ARG A 254 8.18 -9.52 21.99
CA ARG A 254 6.86 -9.64 22.59
C ARG A 254 6.36 -8.27 23.02
N MET A 255 5.09 -8.02 22.74
CA MET A 255 4.36 -6.84 23.17
C MET A 255 3.03 -7.28 23.79
N ASP A 256 2.49 -6.47 24.71
CA ASP A 256 1.22 -6.74 25.38
C ASP A 256 0.33 -5.49 25.27
N THR A 257 -0.97 -5.66 25.07
CA THR A 257 -1.97 -4.57 24.97
C THR A 257 -3.32 -5.01 25.52
N ALA A 258 -4.15 -4.08 25.98
CA ALA A 258 -5.54 -4.36 26.31
C ALA A 258 -6.51 -3.97 25.18
N SER A 259 -7.52 -4.82 24.93
CA SER A 259 -8.58 -4.56 23.93
C SER A 259 -9.93 -5.08 24.44
N PRO A 260 -10.74 -4.27 25.12
CA PRO A 260 -12.02 -4.75 25.66
C PRO A 260 -12.97 -5.22 24.54
N PRO A 261 -13.91 -6.14 24.85
CA PRO A 261 -14.85 -6.67 23.88
C PRO A 261 -15.66 -5.61 23.13
N GLY A 262 -15.79 -5.79 21.81
CA GLY A 262 -16.62 -4.94 20.95
C GLY A 262 -16.18 -3.47 20.82
N VAL A 263 -14.97 -3.11 21.25
CA VAL A 263 -14.38 -1.78 21.03
C VAL A 263 -12.98 -1.83 20.43
N LEU A 264 -12.62 -0.79 19.70
CA LEU A 264 -11.27 -0.53 19.23
C LEU A 264 -10.68 0.65 20.01
N THR A 265 -9.56 0.42 20.68
CA THR A 265 -8.94 1.41 21.58
C THR A 265 -7.76 2.12 20.91
N PRO A 266 -7.44 3.36 21.34
CA PRO A 266 -6.19 4.01 20.97
C PRO A 266 -4.93 3.22 21.37
N GLU A 267 -5.02 2.48 22.47
CA GLU A 267 -3.94 1.62 22.97
C GLU A 267 -3.64 0.47 22.00
N LEU A 268 -4.67 -0.26 21.57
CA LEU A 268 -4.52 -1.31 20.56
C LEU A 268 -3.95 -0.74 19.26
N LEU A 269 -4.47 0.41 18.80
CA LEU A 269 -3.95 1.06 17.60
C LEU A 269 -2.46 1.39 17.72
N HIS A 270 -2.02 1.91 18.88
CA HIS A 270 -0.62 2.23 19.13
C HIS A 270 0.25 0.96 19.17
N ALA A 271 -0.21 -0.10 19.82
CA ALA A 271 0.49 -1.37 19.90
C ALA A 271 0.68 -2.00 18.50
N LEU A 272 -0.36 -2.01 17.67
CA LEU A 272 -0.28 -2.47 16.28
C LEU A 272 0.68 -1.62 15.44
N GLU A 273 0.69 -0.29 15.64
CA GLU A 273 1.63 0.63 14.98
C GLU A 273 3.09 0.38 15.38
N GLN A 274 3.36 -0.06 16.61
CA GLN A 274 4.70 -0.41 17.06
C GLN A 274 5.09 -1.79 16.55
N ALA A 275 4.20 -2.77 16.63
CA ALA A 275 4.43 -4.14 16.18
C ALA A 275 4.75 -4.19 14.67
N LEU A 276 4.02 -3.45 13.84
CA LEU A 276 4.27 -3.36 12.39
C LEU A 276 5.57 -2.63 12.02
N ARG A 277 6.19 -1.90 12.95
CA ARG A 277 7.48 -1.23 12.76
C ARG A 277 8.65 -2.03 13.32
N ALA A 278 8.40 -3.18 13.93
CA ALA A 278 9.45 -4.04 14.44
C ALA A 278 10.33 -4.55 13.29
N ASP A 279 11.64 -4.54 13.49
CA ASP A 279 12.62 -5.07 12.53
C ASP A 279 12.80 -6.60 12.64
N ALA A 280 12.02 -7.25 13.50
CA ALA A 280 12.05 -8.70 13.73
C ALA A 280 10.63 -9.22 14.02
N PRO A 281 10.36 -10.53 13.79
CA PRO A 281 9.08 -11.13 14.09
C PRO A 281 8.61 -10.82 15.52
N CYS A 282 7.34 -10.45 15.66
CA CYS A 282 6.78 -10.03 16.94
C CYS A 282 5.48 -10.76 17.24
N VAL A 283 5.27 -11.10 18.50
CA VAL A 283 3.96 -11.49 19.02
C VAL A 283 3.36 -10.35 19.83
N LEU A 284 2.13 -9.96 19.52
CA LEU A 284 1.33 -9.01 20.27
C LEU A 284 0.23 -9.80 21.00
N VAL A 285 0.35 -9.87 22.33
CA VAL A 285 -0.62 -10.54 23.20
C VAL A 285 -1.67 -9.52 23.63
N VAL A 286 -2.93 -9.84 23.39
CA VAL A 286 -4.08 -8.99 23.64
C VAL A 286 -4.84 -9.49 24.87
N ASP A 287 -4.91 -8.67 25.91
CA ASP A 287 -5.85 -8.92 27.01
C ASP A 287 -7.24 -8.43 26.59
N GLY A 288 -8.07 -9.35 26.08
CA GLY A 288 -9.44 -9.09 25.63
C GLY A 288 -9.77 -9.74 24.28
N GLU A 289 -10.28 -8.97 23.31
CA GLU A 289 -10.63 -9.45 21.96
C GLU A 289 -9.73 -8.84 20.88
N GLU A 290 -9.21 -9.68 19.98
CA GLU A 290 -8.41 -9.33 18.81
C GLU A 290 -9.21 -9.28 17.50
N ASP A 291 -10.46 -9.75 17.49
CA ASP A 291 -11.34 -9.93 16.33
C ASP A 291 -11.43 -8.72 15.37
N MET A 292 -11.39 -7.50 15.93
CA MET A 292 -11.52 -6.27 15.14
C MET A 292 -10.18 -5.63 14.75
N ALA A 293 -9.08 -6.09 15.34
CA ALA A 293 -7.74 -5.58 15.02
C ALA A 293 -7.37 -5.66 13.53
N PRO A 294 -7.85 -6.66 12.72
CA PRO A 294 -7.64 -6.67 11.28
C PRO A 294 -8.04 -5.37 10.56
N LEU A 295 -9.03 -4.62 11.07
CA LEU A 295 -9.40 -3.32 10.50
C LEU A 295 -8.25 -2.30 10.60
N TYR A 296 -7.61 -2.20 11.76
CA TYR A 296 -6.44 -1.33 11.94
C TYR A 296 -5.21 -1.89 11.24
N LEU A 297 -4.98 -3.20 11.30
CA LEU A 297 -3.86 -3.84 10.61
C LEU A 297 -3.88 -3.53 9.11
N HIS A 298 -5.01 -3.71 8.43
CA HIS A 298 -5.09 -3.37 7.00
C HIS A 298 -4.81 -1.90 6.73
N LEU A 299 -5.26 -0.98 7.57
CA LEU A 299 -5.01 0.46 7.40
C LEU A 299 -3.55 0.85 7.63
N LEU A 300 -2.88 0.22 8.59
CA LEU A 300 -1.50 0.52 8.95
C LEU A 300 -0.47 -0.20 8.07
N ALA A 301 -0.74 -1.45 7.71
CA ALA A 301 0.25 -2.31 7.10
C ALA A 301 0.61 -1.89 5.66
N PRO A 302 1.83 -2.18 5.18
CA PRO A 302 2.19 -1.97 3.80
C PRO A 302 1.25 -2.70 2.82
N LEU A 303 1.14 -2.19 1.60
CA LEU A 303 0.48 -2.90 0.51
C LEU A 303 1.21 -4.22 0.24
N GLY A 304 0.45 -5.28 -0.03
CA GLY A 304 0.98 -6.64 -0.22
C GLY A 304 1.00 -7.49 1.05
N THR A 305 0.82 -6.90 2.24
CA THR A 305 0.70 -7.63 3.52
C THR A 305 -0.38 -8.70 3.42
N ALA A 306 -0.05 -9.93 3.82
CA ALA A 306 -0.96 -11.05 3.94
C ALA A 306 -1.42 -11.17 5.40
N ILE A 307 -2.73 -11.14 5.64
CA ILE A 307 -3.31 -11.36 6.98
C ILE A 307 -4.12 -12.64 6.92
N ALA A 308 -3.72 -13.64 7.72
CA ALA A 308 -4.40 -14.90 7.89
C ALA A 308 -5.17 -14.90 9.22
N PHE A 309 -6.42 -15.37 9.19
CA PHE A 309 -7.23 -15.54 10.39
C PHE A 309 -8.15 -16.76 10.28
N GLY A 310 -8.43 -17.37 11.42
CA GLY A 310 -9.33 -18.52 11.53
C GLY A 310 -10.78 -18.15 11.23
N MET A 311 -11.50 -19.08 10.59
CA MET A 311 -12.93 -19.00 10.36
C MET A 311 -13.60 -20.22 11.01
N PRO A 312 -14.45 -20.02 12.06
CA PRO A 312 -15.10 -21.11 12.75
C PRO A 312 -15.86 -22.06 11.80
N GLY A 313 -15.50 -23.34 11.84
CA GLY A 313 -16.09 -24.41 11.00
C GLY A 313 -15.82 -24.28 9.49
N GLN A 314 -14.96 -23.35 9.06
CA GLN A 314 -14.70 -23.07 7.63
C GLN A 314 -13.21 -23.12 7.26
N GLY A 315 -12.29 -23.22 8.22
CA GLY A 315 -10.84 -23.26 7.98
C GLY A 315 -10.20 -21.89 8.18
N LEU A 316 -9.42 -21.43 7.20
CA LEU A 316 -8.69 -20.16 7.26
C LEU A 316 -9.20 -19.17 6.21
N MET A 317 -9.03 -17.88 6.47
CA MET A 317 -9.23 -16.81 5.50
C MET A 317 -7.92 -16.04 5.34
N LEU A 318 -7.50 -15.86 4.09
CA LEU A 318 -6.37 -15.01 3.74
C LEU A 318 -6.85 -13.72 3.11
N GLN A 319 -6.46 -12.58 3.67
CA GLN A 319 -6.76 -11.28 3.10
C GLN A 319 -5.46 -10.51 2.80
N ARG A 320 -5.30 -10.11 1.53
CA ARG A 320 -4.19 -9.24 1.11
C ARG A 320 -4.55 -7.76 1.28
N THR A 321 -3.62 -6.99 1.82
CA THR A 321 -3.73 -5.54 1.98
C THR A 321 -3.55 -4.84 0.64
N THR A 322 -4.63 -4.30 0.10
CA THR A 322 -4.68 -3.49 -1.12
C THR A 322 -5.25 -2.10 -0.81
N LEU A 323 -5.15 -1.15 -1.75
CA LEU A 323 -5.82 0.15 -1.58
C LEU A 323 -7.34 -0.02 -1.42
N ALA A 324 -7.95 -0.94 -2.16
CA ALA A 324 -9.38 -1.24 -2.04
C ALA A 324 -9.73 -1.83 -0.66
N MET A 325 -8.88 -2.69 -0.11
CA MET A 325 -9.09 -3.22 1.25
C MET A 325 -8.94 -2.12 2.29
N LYS A 326 -7.93 -1.24 2.16
CA LYS A 326 -7.78 -0.08 3.04
C LYS A 326 -8.99 0.85 3.00
N GLU A 327 -9.49 1.19 1.80
CA GLU A 327 -10.74 1.95 1.60
C GLU A 327 -11.94 1.29 2.30
N ARG A 328 -12.07 -0.04 2.15
CA ARG A 328 -13.13 -0.82 2.80
C ARG A 328 -13.03 -0.73 4.32
N CYS A 329 -11.86 -0.99 4.92
CA CYS A 329 -11.64 -0.88 6.36
C CYS A 329 -11.92 0.54 6.88
N ARG A 330 -11.50 1.57 6.13
CA ARG A 330 -11.78 2.98 6.45
C ARG A 330 -13.29 3.25 6.47
N THR A 331 -14.03 2.74 5.48
CA THR A 331 -15.49 2.85 5.40
C THR A 331 -16.18 2.15 6.57
N ILE A 332 -15.70 0.96 6.96
CA ILE A 332 -16.21 0.22 8.12
C ILE A 332 -16.00 1.03 9.40
N LEU A 333 -14.78 1.53 9.62
CA LEU A 333 -14.45 2.32 10.82
C LEU A 333 -15.16 3.67 10.88
N ASP A 334 -15.49 4.28 9.73
CA ASP A 334 -16.32 5.48 9.67
C ASP A 334 -17.76 5.23 10.16
N ALA A 335 -18.22 3.98 10.17
CA ALA A 335 -19.52 3.61 10.73
C ALA A 335 -19.46 3.33 12.25
N PHE A 336 -18.29 3.29 12.88
CA PHE A 336 -18.17 3.12 14.33
C PHE A 336 -18.58 4.40 15.07
N GLU A 337 -19.05 4.23 16.30
CA GLU A 337 -19.43 5.34 17.18
C GLU A 337 -18.30 5.68 18.14
N VAL A 338 -18.05 6.97 18.33
CA VAL A 338 -17.10 7.46 19.33
C VAL A 338 -17.74 7.31 20.71
N ARG A 339 -17.08 6.59 21.62
CA ARG A 339 -17.43 6.55 23.05
C ARG A 339 -16.66 7.58 23.85
#